data_AF-A0A7R9V5X6-F1
#
_entry.id   AF-A0A7R9V5X6-F1
#
_cell.length_a   1.000
_cell.length_b   1.000
_cell.length_c   1.000
_cell.angle_alpha   90.00
_cell.angle_beta   90.00
_cell.angle_gamma   90.00
#
_symmetry.space_group_name_H-M   'P 1'
#
loop_
_entity.id
_entity.type
_entity.pdbx_description
1 polymer ?
#
loop_
_entity_poly.entity_id
_entity_poly.type
_entity_poly.pdbx_seq_one_letter_code
_entity_poly.pdbx_strand_id
1 'polypeptide(L)'
;VAPPLTEMAAGSAAARERLVGLLQRLMCARVDEPLTALLARCLEAFTKLVAQAAELAGQFVGACIQNVLAIPLAQPGHLPPPQQQGGAWRRQFEGRLAMCGAVVTLARDAPAAFVPLLEPLVAEVNSMWSRGLLQEGERVLLWEGILAASHAAGPVAQSQILGYVLGPIAAEWSDAAWRAGVASTQALVAKYMPLEGSASEPALGGRAARWSLWHQTTLVERAFRRTLITPVFPDGGSGRASADGSATPSASGATSGGGTGQPGKPCAAHMSWSLPVLAQLLFCVHGLWAPGLQENLGPLSVALEMDPAERALRLGEDPEVVKDRDNPRCVGGGALADARYFVRGLRETCTMALSLAAAHAGGALWADAELAAALVPRLCAGIDHVDAAH
;
A
#
# COMPACT_ATOMS: atom_id res chain seq x y z
N VAL A 1 47.22 -15.55 11.31
CA VAL A 1 46.83 -15.40 12.73
C VAL A 1 45.62 -14.50 12.74
N ALA A 2 44.45 -15.02 13.10
CA ALA A 2 43.24 -14.19 13.23
C ALA A 2 43.42 -13.26 14.44
N PRO A 3 43.03 -11.98 14.34
CA PRO A 3 43.16 -11.05 15.46
C PRO A 3 42.32 -11.52 16.66
N PRO A 4 42.76 -11.23 17.89
CA PRO A 4 42.00 -11.57 19.10
C PRO A 4 40.61 -10.91 19.06
N LEU A 5 39.61 -11.60 19.63
CA LEU A 5 38.21 -11.19 19.63
C LEU A 5 37.98 -9.76 20.19
N THR A 6 38.85 -9.31 21.09
CA THR A 6 38.84 -7.95 21.66
C THR A 6 39.29 -6.88 20.67
N GLU A 7 40.27 -7.15 19.81
CA GLU A 7 40.68 -6.23 18.73
C GLU A 7 39.64 -6.19 17.61
N MET A 8 39.01 -7.32 17.31
CA MET A 8 37.86 -7.36 16.40
C MET A 8 36.65 -6.60 16.95
N ALA A 9 36.37 -6.72 18.25
CA ALA A 9 35.29 -6.00 18.92
C ALA A 9 35.57 -4.48 19.00
N ALA A 10 36.80 -4.08 19.30
CA ALA A 10 37.21 -2.67 19.30
C ALA A 10 37.17 -2.06 17.89
N GLY A 11 37.64 -2.80 16.87
CA GLY A 11 37.52 -2.41 15.47
C GLY A 11 36.07 -2.28 15.01
N SER A 12 35.19 -3.17 15.48
CA SER A 12 33.75 -3.13 15.23
C SER A 12 33.07 -1.92 15.89
N ALA A 13 33.43 -1.58 17.13
CA ALA A 13 32.90 -0.42 17.83
C ALA A 13 33.31 0.90 17.15
N ALA A 14 34.58 1.06 16.78
CA ALA A 14 35.06 2.24 16.06
C ALA A 14 34.45 2.37 14.66
N ALA A 15 34.23 1.25 13.96
CA ALA A 15 33.53 1.25 12.67
C ALA A 15 32.07 1.66 12.82
N ARG A 16 31.36 1.15 13.85
CA ARG A 16 29.99 1.54 14.17
C ARG A 16 29.89 3.04 14.45
N GLU A 17 30.78 3.59 15.26
CA GLU A 17 30.78 5.04 15.56
C GLU A 17 30.96 5.89 14.30
N ARG A 18 31.86 5.51 13.39
CA ARG A 18 32.04 6.21 12.11
C ARG A 18 30.81 6.12 11.21
N LEU A 19 30.15 4.96 11.17
CA LEU A 19 28.92 4.78 10.39
C LEU A 19 27.76 5.60 10.98
N VAL A 20 27.66 5.70 12.31
CA VAL A 20 26.71 6.60 12.98
C VAL A 20 27.00 8.06 12.63
N GLY A 21 28.26 8.48 12.68
CA GLY A 21 28.66 9.83 12.27
C GLY A 21 28.35 10.13 10.81
N LEU A 22 28.51 9.17 9.90
CA LEU A 22 28.12 9.30 8.50
C LEU A 22 26.60 9.43 8.35
N LEU A 23 25.83 8.56 9.01
CA LEU A 23 24.36 8.64 9.01
C LEU A 23 23.86 9.99 9.50
N GLN A 24 24.42 10.51 10.60
CA GLN A 24 24.07 11.84 11.12
C GLN A 24 24.32 12.95 10.09
N ARG A 25 25.43 12.89 9.35
CA ARG A 25 25.70 13.85 8.27
C ARG A 25 24.68 13.72 7.13
N LEU A 26 24.29 12.50 6.76
CA LEU A 26 23.26 12.27 5.75
C LEU A 26 21.89 12.79 6.19
N MET A 27 21.50 12.60 7.46
CA MET A 27 20.24 13.13 8.01
C MET A 27 20.19 14.66 8.01
N CYS A 28 21.34 15.33 8.15
CA CYS A 28 21.47 16.78 8.06
C CYS A 28 21.54 17.29 6.61
N ALA A 29 21.77 16.43 5.62
CA ALA A 29 21.87 16.85 4.23
C ALA A 29 20.54 17.42 3.72
N ARG A 30 20.65 18.46 2.90
CA ARG A 30 19.54 19.02 2.12
C ARG A 30 20.03 19.08 0.68
N VAL A 31 19.30 18.45 -0.20
CA VAL A 31 19.68 18.28 -1.60
C VAL A 31 18.47 18.60 -2.48
N ASP A 32 18.75 19.15 -3.67
CA ASP A 32 17.73 19.39 -4.69
C ASP A 32 17.49 18.14 -5.55
N GLU A 33 16.40 18.13 -6.30
CA GLU A 33 16.11 17.06 -7.25
C GLU A 33 17.18 16.97 -8.36
N PRO A 34 17.58 15.76 -8.81
CA PRO A 34 17.04 14.44 -8.46
C PRO A 34 17.73 13.76 -7.26
N LEU A 35 18.57 14.48 -6.51
CA LEU A 35 19.42 13.87 -5.48
C LEU A 35 18.62 13.46 -4.22
N THR A 36 17.40 13.97 -4.03
CA THR A 36 16.53 13.57 -2.91
C THR A 36 16.28 12.06 -2.91
N ALA A 37 15.91 11.49 -4.06
CA ALA A 37 15.65 10.05 -4.17
C ALA A 37 16.92 9.22 -3.87
N LEU A 38 18.09 9.72 -4.29
CA LEU A 38 19.38 9.09 -3.96
C LEU A 38 19.69 9.20 -2.46
N LEU A 39 19.44 10.35 -1.83
CA LEU A 39 19.61 10.53 -0.39
C LEU A 39 18.70 9.57 0.39
N ALA A 40 17.45 9.41 -0.02
CA ALA A 40 16.53 8.45 0.59
C ALA A 40 17.08 7.01 0.52
N ARG A 41 17.60 6.59 -0.64
CA ARG A 41 18.24 5.28 -0.81
C ARG A 41 19.50 5.13 0.06
N CYS A 42 20.28 6.19 0.22
CA CYS A 42 21.42 6.19 1.13
C CYS A 42 20.94 5.99 2.57
N LEU A 43 19.89 6.70 3.01
CA LEU A 43 19.30 6.53 4.34
C LEU A 43 18.75 5.11 4.55
N GLU A 44 18.06 4.55 3.56
CA GLU A 44 17.58 3.16 3.58
C GLU A 44 18.70 2.15 3.84
N ALA A 45 19.89 2.36 3.29
CA ALA A 45 21.01 1.45 3.51
C ALA A 45 21.47 1.40 4.99
N PHE A 46 21.12 2.39 5.80
CA PHE A 46 21.49 2.48 7.22
C PHE A 46 20.40 2.00 8.19
N THR A 47 19.23 1.55 7.73
CA THR A 47 18.14 1.13 8.63
C THR A 47 18.55 0.00 9.58
N LYS A 48 19.37 -0.94 9.11
CA LYS A 48 19.95 -2.02 9.94
C LYS A 48 20.93 -1.50 10.99
N LEU A 49 21.63 -0.39 10.74
CA LEU A 49 22.46 0.27 11.75
C LEU A 49 21.56 0.91 12.82
N VAL A 50 20.47 1.57 12.41
CA VAL A 50 19.49 2.16 13.33
C VAL A 50 18.84 1.10 14.21
N ALA A 51 18.60 -0.12 13.70
CA ALA A 51 18.14 -1.24 14.52
C ALA A 51 19.06 -1.57 15.70
N GLN A 52 20.36 -1.29 15.59
CA GLN A 52 21.34 -1.49 16.67
C GLN A 52 21.56 -0.23 17.53
N ALA A 53 21.07 0.92 17.08
CA ALA A 53 21.24 2.25 17.66
C ALA A 53 19.88 2.96 17.70
N ALA A 54 18.97 2.42 18.51
CA ALA A 54 17.56 2.81 18.54
C ALA A 54 17.33 4.31 18.82
N GLU A 55 18.26 4.96 19.52
CA GLU A 55 18.29 6.39 19.78
C GLU A 55 18.31 7.27 18.51
N LEU A 56 18.73 6.70 17.37
CA LEU A 56 18.78 7.40 16.09
C LEU A 56 17.44 7.34 15.33
N ALA A 57 16.50 6.47 15.71
CA ALA A 57 15.26 6.28 14.96
C ALA A 57 14.43 7.56 14.86
N GLY A 58 14.30 8.31 15.97
CA GLY A 58 13.58 9.59 15.96
C GLY A 58 14.23 10.64 15.04
N GLN A 59 15.57 10.72 15.05
CA GLN A 59 16.32 11.63 14.18
C GLN A 59 16.17 11.24 12.71
N PHE A 60 16.17 9.94 12.41
CA PHE A 60 15.99 9.41 11.07
C PHE A 60 14.62 9.75 10.51
N VAL A 61 13.55 9.46 11.26
CA VAL A 61 12.17 9.77 10.84
C VAL A 61 11.99 11.28 10.68
N GLY A 62 12.50 12.07 11.63
CA GLY A 62 12.50 13.52 11.56
C GLY A 62 13.20 14.04 10.30
N ALA A 63 14.39 13.52 9.98
CA ALA A 63 15.12 13.91 8.78
C ALA A 63 14.34 13.59 7.48
N CYS A 64 13.71 12.42 7.41
CA CYS A 64 12.88 12.05 6.26
C CYS A 64 11.69 13.00 6.10
N ILE A 65 10.93 13.27 7.17
CA ILE A 65 9.79 14.19 7.15
C ILE A 65 10.23 15.60 6.76
N GLN A 66 11.33 16.09 7.31
CA GLN A 66 11.85 17.42 6.98
C GLN A 66 12.27 17.52 5.50
N ASN A 67 12.85 16.47 4.92
CA ASN A 67 13.15 16.45 3.48
C ASN A 67 11.89 16.38 2.61
N VAL A 68 10.86 15.63 3.03
CA VAL A 68 9.54 15.66 2.36
C VAL A 68 9.02 17.10 2.35
N LEU A 69 8.97 17.76 3.51
CA LEU A 69 8.43 19.11 3.64
C LEU A 69 9.28 20.19 2.94
N ALA A 70 10.58 19.95 2.75
CA ALA A 70 11.46 20.86 2.01
C ALA A 70 11.11 20.93 0.51
N ILE A 71 10.47 19.90 -0.04
CA ILE A 71 9.98 19.87 -1.42
C ILE A 71 8.54 20.39 -1.44
N PRO A 72 8.25 21.61 -1.90
CA PRO A 72 6.91 22.17 -1.81
C PRO A 72 5.93 21.46 -2.73
N LEU A 73 4.68 21.35 -2.28
CA LEU A 73 3.58 20.89 -3.11
C LEU A 73 3.06 22.04 -3.97
N ALA A 74 2.77 21.77 -5.25
CA ALA A 74 2.17 22.76 -6.15
C ALA A 74 0.71 23.12 -5.78
N GLN A 75 0.05 22.27 -5.00
CA GLN A 75 -1.33 22.41 -4.54
C GLN A 75 -1.49 21.62 -3.24
N PRO A 76 -2.54 21.87 -2.42
CA PRO A 76 -2.80 21.07 -1.23
C PRO A 76 -2.83 19.58 -1.57
N GLY A 77 -2.14 18.76 -0.79
CA GLY A 77 -1.96 17.34 -1.09
C GLY A 77 -3.23 16.49 -1.01
N HIS A 78 -4.37 17.07 -0.64
CA HIS A 78 -5.70 16.42 -0.63
C HIS A 78 -6.33 16.40 -2.03
N LEU A 79 -5.77 17.21 -2.93
CA LEU A 79 -6.25 17.33 -4.28
C LEU A 79 -5.44 16.37 -5.17
N PRO A 80 -6.10 15.73 -6.16
CA PRO A 80 -5.41 14.84 -7.09
C PRO A 80 -4.31 15.61 -7.83
N PRO A 81 -3.19 14.96 -8.20
CA PRO A 81 -2.07 15.57 -8.90
C PRO A 81 -2.50 16.52 -10.03
N PRO A 82 -1.77 17.62 -10.30
CA PRO A 82 -2.08 18.53 -11.41
C PRO A 82 -2.34 17.78 -12.72
N GLN A 83 -3.25 18.29 -13.57
CA GLN A 83 -3.58 17.65 -14.85
C GLN A 83 -2.39 17.55 -15.79
N GLN A 84 -1.52 18.55 -15.76
CA GLN A 84 -0.28 18.59 -16.53
C GLN A 84 0.88 18.34 -15.59
N GLN A 85 1.54 17.21 -15.77
CA GLN A 85 2.67 16.78 -14.96
C GLN A 85 3.94 16.93 -15.79
N GLY A 86 4.81 17.86 -15.41
CA GLY A 86 6.14 17.97 -16.03
C GLY A 86 7.16 17.05 -15.37
N GLY A 87 8.30 16.82 -16.04
CA GLY A 87 9.40 16.01 -15.48
C GLY A 87 9.98 16.56 -14.18
N ALA A 88 9.84 17.87 -13.91
CA ALA A 88 10.20 18.46 -12.60
C ALA A 88 9.25 18.00 -11.49
N TRP A 89 7.93 18.07 -11.73
CA TRP A 89 6.91 17.61 -10.78
C TRP A 89 7.11 16.12 -10.46
N ARG A 90 7.37 15.30 -11.48
CA ARG A 90 7.58 13.85 -11.30
C ARG A 90 8.77 13.55 -10.39
N ARG A 91 9.93 14.19 -10.63
CA ARG A 91 11.12 14.00 -9.78
C ARG A 91 10.87 14.43 -8.33
N GLN A 92 10.22 15.58 -8.12
CA GLN A 92 9.83 16.04 -6.79
C GLN A 92 8.90 15.05 -6.08
N PHE A 93 7.90 14.52 -6.80
CA PHE A 93 6.98 13.52 -6.28
C PHE A 93 7.71 12.23 -5.91
N GLU A 94 8.58 11.73 -6.79
CA GLU A 94 9.41 10.54 -6.55
C GLU A 94 10.36 10.72 -5.35
N GLY A 95 10.99 11.90 -5.22
CA GLY A 95 11.84 12.24 -4.07
C GLY A 95 11.06 12.24 -2.75
N ARG A 96 9.86 12.81 -2.73
CA ARG A 96 8.98 12.79 -1.55
C ARG A 96 8.53 11.38 -1.19
N LEU A 97 8.10 10.57 -2.16
CA LEU A 97 7.75 9.16 -1.93
C LEU A 97 8.94 8.33 -1.44
N ALA A 98 10.15 8.55 -1.99
CA ALA A 98 11.35 7.82 -1.58
C ALA A 98 11.68 8.08 -0.11
N MET A 99 11.54 9.31 0.37
CA MET A 99 11.74 9.65 1.79
C MET A 99 10.71 8.96 2.69
N CYS A 100 9.43 8.91 2.30
CA CYS A 100 8.44 8.11 3.02
C CYS A 100 8.76 6.60 2.97
N GLY A 101 9.26 6.10 1.84
CA GLY A 101 9.72 4.73 1.66
C GLY A 101 10.86 4.37 2.61
N ALA A 102 11.80 5.29 2.85
CA ALA A 102 12.86 5.11 3.83
C ALA A 102 12.33 4.90 5.25
N VAL A 103 11.25 5.61 5.62
CA VAL A 103 10.56 5.41 6.91
C VAL A 103 9.91 4.02 6.99
N VAL A 104 9.30 3.53 5.90
CA VAL A 104 8.74 2.16 5.84
C VAL A 104 9.85 1.12 6.02
N THR A 105 10.98 1.29 5.34
CA THR A 105 12.13 0.39 5.44
C THR A 105 12.69 0.38 6.86
N LEU A 106 12.81 1.54 7.51
CA LEU A 106 13.21 1.62 8.92
C LEU A 106 12.23 0.88 9.83
N ALA A 107 10.93 1.13 9.67
CA ALA A 107 9.90 0.50 10.51
C ALA A 107 9.92 -1.03 10.41
N ARG A 108 10.22 -1.57 9.22
CA ARG A 108 10.39 -3.02 9.00
C ARG A 108 11.67 -3.56 9.62
N ASP A 109 12.78 -2.85 9.44
CA ASP A 109 14.11 -3.35 9.83
C ASP A 109 14.42 -3.11 11.32
N ALA A 110 13.76 -2.14 11.95
CA ALA A 110 13.96 -1.73 13.34
C ALA A 110 12.62 -1.49 14.09
N PRO A 111 11.66 -2.44 14.08
CA PRO A 111 10.31 -2.20 14.57
C PRO A 111 10.28 -1.82 16.06
N ALA A 112 11.14 -2.43 16.89
CA ALA A 112 11.25 -2.10 18.31
C ALA A 112 11.75 -0.68 18.57
N ALA A 113 12.70 -0.19 17.78
CA ALA A 113 13.20 1.19 17.87
C ALA A 113 12.14 2.22 17.40
N PHE A 114 11.18 1.76 16.58
CA PHE A 114 10.11 2.59 16.05
C PHE A 114 8.91 2.70 17.00
N VAL A 115 8.69 1.73 17.91
CA VAL A 115 7.55 1.71 18.85
C VAL A 115 7.37 3.03 19.61
N PRO A 116 8.40 3.66 20.19
CA PRO A 116 8.26 4.94 20.90
C PRO A 116 7.80 6.10 20.00
N LEU A 117 7.91 5.94 18.68
CA LEU A 117 7.55 6.96 17.70
C LEU A 117 6.11 6.80 17.18
N LEU A 118 5.44 5.67 17.43
CA LEU A 118 4.14 5.36 16.82
C LEU A 118 3.09 6.44 17.10
N GLU A 119 2.85 6.76 18.38
CA GLU A 119 1.83 7.75 18.76
C GLU A 119 2.18 9.18 18.28
N PRO A 120 3.40 9.70 18.50
CA PRO A 120 3.80 10.99 17.94
C PRO A 120 3.69 11.04 16.41
N LEU A 121 4.05 9.96 15.71
CA LEU A 121 4.00 9.92 14.25
C LEU A 121 2.56 9.84 13.73
N VAL A 122 1.66 9.11 14.40
CA VAL A 122 0.22 9.14 14.11
C VAL A 122 -0.29 10.58 14.19
N ALA A 123 0.03 11.30 15.28
CA ALA A 123 -0.39 12.70 15.45
C ALA A 123 0.18 13.61 14.35
N GLU A 124 1.47 13.45 14.02
CA GLU A 124 2.14 14.25 13.00
C GLU A 124 1.59 13.98 11.60
N VAL A 125 1.37 12.72 11.21
CA VAL A 125 0.76 12.36 9.93
C VAL A 125 -0.62 12.98 9.78
N ASN A 126 -1.44 12.96 10.82
CA ASN A 126 -2.76 13.59 10.79
C ASN A 126 -2.69 15.12 10.74
N SER A 127 -1.78 15.73 11.48
CA SER A 127 -1.53 17.17 11.45
C SER A 127 -1.12 17.62 10.05
N MET A 128 -0.09 16.98 9.48
CA MET A 128 0.36 17.27 8.12
C MET A 128 -0.71 17.00 7.07
N TRP A 129 -1.49 15.92 7.24
CA TRP A 129 -2.66 15.67 6.41
C TRP A 129 -3.63 16.84 6.55
N SER A 130 -4.22 17.13 7.70
CA SER A 130 -5.20 18.23 7.85
C SER A 130 -4.78 19.60 7.29
N ARG A 131 -3.47 19.87 7.24
CA ARG A 131 -2.87 21.10 6.70
C ARG A 131 -2.57 21.05 5.19
N GLY A 132 -2.91 19.97 4.50
CA GLY A 132 -2.66 19.77 3.07
C GLY A 132 -1.18 19.59 2.71
N LEU A 133 -0.33 19.17 3.64
CA LEU A 133 1.13 19.05 3.46
C LEU A 133 1.59 17.68 2.96
N LEU A 134 0.70 16.68 3.00
CA LEU A 134 0.94 15.34 2.47
C LEU A 134 0.02 15.07 1.28
N GLN A 135 0.58 14.43 0.26
CA GLN A 135 -0.18 13.76 -0.79
C GLN A 135 -0.69 12.40 -0.29
N GLU A 136 -1.78 11.87 -0.87
CA GLU A 136 -2.29 10.57 -0.44
C GLU A 136 -1.25 9.44 -0.52
N GLY A 137 -0.38 9.41 -1.55
CA GLY A 137 0.65 8.39 -1.68
C GLY A 137 1.66 8.40 -0.53
N GLU A 138 2.04 9.59 -0.08
CA GLU A 138 2.93 9.78 1.08
C GLU A 138 2.23 9.37 2.37
N ARG A 139 0.96 9.77 2.52
CA ARG A 139 0.13 9.38 3.66
C ARG A 139 0.02 7.85 3.74
N VAL A 140 -0.23 7.17 2.62
CA VAL A 140 -0.31 5.70 2.57
C VAL A 140 1.01 5.05 2.98
N LEU A 141 2.15 5.54 2.49
CA LEU A 141 3.47 5.03 2.90
C LEU A 141 3.75 5.25 4.38
N LEU A 142 3.43 6.43 4.92
CA LEU A 142 3.63 6.69 6.36
C LEU A 142 2.73 5.78 7.22
N TRP A 143 1.48 5.55 6.82
CA TRP A 143 0.62 4.55 7.48
C TRP A 143 1.16 3.14 7.34
N GLU A 144 1.69 2.76 6.18
CA GLU A 144 2.34 1.47 5.98
C GLU A 144 3.52 1.29 6.94
N GLY A 145 4.35 2.32 7.14
CA GLY A 145 5.46 2.29 8.09
C GLY A 145 4.97 2.10 9.54
N ILE A 146 3.98 2.87 9.97
CA ILE A 146 3.35 2.73 11.30
C ILE A 146 2.80 1.30 11.48
N LEU A 147 2.08 0.78 10.48
CA LEU A 147 1.54 -0.58 10.51
C LEU A 147 2.63 -1.64 10.51
N ALA A 148 3.73 -1.43 9.77
CA ALA A 148 4.87 -2.34 9.73
C ALA A 148 5.56 -2.47 11.10
N ALA A 149 5.68 -1.39 11.87
CA ALA A 149 6.25 -1.44 13.22
C ALA A 149 5.22 -1.83 14.31
N SER A 150 3.92 -1.70 14.04
CA SER A 150 2.85 -1.91 15.03
C SER A 150 2.85 -3.28 15.70
N HIS A 151 3.34 -4.33 15.03
CA HIS A 151 3.40 -5.67 15.62
C HIS A 151 4.32 -5.69 16.86
N ALA A 152 5.36 -4.83 16.91
CA ALA A 152 6.29 -4.78 18.03
C ALA A 152 5.70 -4.05 19.25
N ALA A 153 4.63 -3.27 19.06
CA ALA A 153 3.85 -2.67 20.14
C ALA A 153 2.80 -3.64 20.73
N GLY A 154 2.64 -4.83 20.14
CA GLY A 154 1.70 -5.85 20.57
C GLY A 154 0.31 -5.75 19.90
N PRO A 155 -0.51 -6.81 20.05
CA PRO A 155 -1.74 -6.98 19.28
C PRO A 155 -2.82 -5.93 19.58
N VAL A 156 -2.87 -5.41 20.80
CA VAL A 156 -3.83 -4.38 21.20
C VAL A 156 -3.54 -3.05 20.49
N ALA A 157 -2.29 -2.58 20.55
CA ALA A 157 -1.85 -1.37 19.87
C ALA A 157 -2.02 -1.51 18.35
N GLN A 158 -1.65 -2.66 17.78
CA GLN A 158 -1.86 -2.94 16.36
C GLN A 158 -3.35 -2.88 15.96
N SER A 159 -4.26 -3.43 16.77
CA SER A 159 -5.71 -3.37 16.52
C SER A 159 -6.25 -1.94 16.60
N GLN A 160 -5.79 -1.14 17.56
CA GLN A 160 -6.18 0.26 17.71
C GLN A 160 -5.70 1.10 16.51
N ILE A 161 -4.45 0.91 16.08
CA ILE A 161 -3.90 1.58 14.91
C ILE A 161 -4.68 1.19 13.66
N LEU A 162 -4.99 -0.10 13.45
CA LEU A 162 -5.82 -0.55 12.32
C LEU A 162 -7.21 0.10 12.33
N GLY A 163 -7.88 0.12 13.49
CA GLY A 163 -9.17 0.78 13.68
C GLY A 163 -9.11 2.26 13.33
N TYR A 164 -8.04 2.94 13.72
CA TYR A 164 -7.81 4.34 13.42
C TYR A 164 -7.57 4.59 11.92
N VAL A 165 -6.69 3.80 11.30
CA VAL A 165 -6.29 3.97 9.89
C VAL A 165 -7.43 3.61 8.93
N LEU A 166 -8.13 2.51 9.19
CA LEU A 166 -9.17 1.99 8.31
C LEU A 166 -10.58 2.46 8.66
N GLY A 167 -10.79 3.05 9.85
CA GLY A 167 -12.10 3.53 10.30
C GLY A 167 -12.81 4.46 9.32
N PRO A 168 -12.16 5.51 8.78
CA PRO A 168 -12.76 6.38 7.79
C PRO A 168 -13.17 5.65 6.50
N ILE A 169 -12.35 4.70 6.05
CA ILE A 169 -12.63 3.88 4.86
C ILE A 169 -13.82 2.96 5.12
N ALA A 170 -13.86 2.32 6.28
CA ALA A 170 -14.97 1.46 6.68
C ALA A 170 -16.30 2.21 6.72
N ALA A 171 -16.30 3.45 7.22
CA ALA A 171 -17.48 4.31 7.25
C ALA A 171 -17.95 4.66 5.82
N GLU A 172 -17.04 5.10 4.96
CA GLU A 172 -17.36 5.45 3.57
C GLU A 172 -17.84 4.23 2.77
N TRP A 173 -17.16 3.10 2.86
CA TRP A 173 -17.52 1.88 2.10
C TRP A 173 -18.79 1.20 2.63
N SER A 174 -19.24 1.59 3.82
CA SER A 174 -20.53 1.16 4.37
C SER A 174 -21.69 2.05 3.94
N ASP A 175 -21.42 3.25 3.43
CA ASP A 175 -22.44 4.17 2.96
C ASP A 175 -23.15 3.64 1.70
N ALA A 176 -24.49 3.72 1.70
CA ALA A 176 -25.31 3.19 0.62
C ALA A 176 -25.14 3.99 -0.69
N ALA A 177 -25.00 5.31 -0.61
CA ALA A 177 -24.78 6.14 -1.79
C ALA A 177 -23.40 5.89 -2.40
N TRP A 178 -22.38 5.65 -1.56
CA TRP A 178 -21.09 5.22 -2.03
C TRP A 178 -21.17 3.86 -2.75
N ARG A 179 -21.81 2.86 -2.12
CA ARG A 179 -21.96 1.49 -2.65
C ARG A 179 -22.70 1.45 -3.98
N ALA A 180 -23.70 2.31 -4.18
CA ALA A 180 -24.39 2.43 -5.46
C ALA A 180 -23.42 2.70 -6.62
N GLY A 181 -22.35 3.44 -6.36
CA GLY A 181 -21.30 3.77 -7.34
C GLY A 181 -20.37 2.62 -7.74
N VAL A 182 -20.44 1.47 -7.05
CA VAL A 182 -19.65 0.27 -7.35
C VAL A 182 -20.54 -0.97 -7.51
N ALA A 183 -21.86 -0.80 -7.57
CA ALA A 183 -22.83 -1.90 -7.59
C ALA A 183 -22.80 -2.73 -8.89
N SER A 184 -22.33 -2.13 -10.00
CA SER A 184 -22.13 -2.78 -11.29
C SER A 184 -20.97 -2.14 -12.03
N THR A 185 -20.48 -2.78 -13.10
CA THR A 185 -19.42 -2.19 -13.93
C THR A 185 -19.87 -0.85 -14.53
N GLN A 186 -21.12 -0.74 -14.99
CA GLN A 186 -21.66 0.51 -15.53
C GLN A 186 -21.69 1.61 -14.48
N ALA A 187 -22.06 1.30 -13.23
CA ALA A 187 -22.04 2.26 -12.13
C ALA A 187 -20.61 2.71 -11.80
N LEU A 188 -19.64 1.78 -11.82
CA LEU A 188 -18.22 2.08 -11.63
C LEU A 188 -17.73 3.04 -12.72
N VAL A 189 -18.00 2.75 -13.99
CA VAL A 189 -17.62 3.61 -15.12
C VAL A 189 -18.27 4.99 -14.99
N ALA A 190 -19.58 5.05 -14.71
CA ALA A 190 -20.30 6.32 -14.60
C ALA A 190 -19.76 7.22 -13.46
N LYS A 191 -19.38 6.63 -12.31
CA LYS A 191 -18.88 7.39 -11.15
C LYS A 191 -17.40 7.74 -11.27
N TYR A 192 -16.57 6.80 -11.70
CA TYR A 192 -15.10 6.92 -11.60
C TYR A 192 -14.41 7.16 -12.93
N MET A 193 -15.06 6.93 -14.06
CA MET A 193 -14.52 7.22 -15.39
C MET A 193 -15.54 7.96 -16.27
N PRO A 194 -16.25 9.00 -15.77
CA PRO A 194 -17.14 9.76 -16.63
C PRO A 194 -16.33 10.47 -17.72
N LEU A 195 -16.91 10.53 -18.91
CA LEU A 195 -16.37 11.37 -19.98
C LEU A 195 -16.80 12.83 -19.73
N GLU A 196 -15.82 13.71 -19.67
CA GLU A 196 -15.99 15.16 -19.58
C GLU A 196 -15.49 15.81 -20.89
N GLY A 197 -15.77 17.10 -21.08
CA GLY A 197 -15.32 17.84 -22.27
C GLY A 197 -16.29 17.76 -23.44
N SER A 198 -15.79 18.06 -24.64
CA SER A 198 -16.59 18.07 -25.87
C SER A 198 -16.53 16.73 -26.59
N ALA A 199 -17.48 16.46 -27.48
CA ALA A 199 -17.46 15.24 -28.30
C ALA A 199 -16.18 15.11 -29.17
N SER A 200 -15.57 16.23 -29.55
CA SER A 200 -14.33 16.27 -30.32
C SER A 200 -13.06 16.14 -29.46
N GLU A 201 -13.14 16.51 -28.19
CA GLU A 201 -12.01 16.48 -27.24
C GLU A 201 -12.47 15.89 -25.90
N PRO A 202 -12.75 14.58 -25.85
CA PRO A 202 -13.15 13.91 -24.63
C PRO A 202 -11.98 13.86 -23.63
N ALA A 203 -12.29 14.16 -22.37
CA ALA A 203 -11.37 14.06 -21.25
C ALA A 203 -11.91 13.08 -20.20
N LEU A 204 -11.01 12.54 -19.39
CA LEU A 204 -11.36 11.61 -18.33
C LEU A 204 -11.71 12.38 -17.04
N GLY A 205 -13.00 12.51 -16.75
CA GLY A 205 -13.56 13.14 -15.56
C GLY A 205 -13.41 12.31 -14.30
N GLY A 206 -13.89 12.76 -13.13
CA GLY A 206 -13.87 11.93 -11.90
C GLY A 206 -12.49 11.74 -11.22
N ARG A 207 -11.55 12.65 -11.49
CA ARG A 207 -10.14 12.59 -11.01
C ARG A 207 -10.00 12.38 -9.50
N ALA A 208 -10.71 13.19 -8.70
CA ALA A 208 -10.64 13.10 -7.23
C ALA A 208 -11.21 11.77 -6.71
N ALA A 209 -12.31 11.29 -7.31
CA ALA A 209 -12.94 10.02 -6.93
C ALA A 209 -12.02 8.82 -7.23
N ARG A 210 -11.37 8.79 -8.40
CA ARG A 210 -10.38 7.76 -8.72
C ARG A 210 -9.18 7.78 -7.79
N TRP A 211 -8.63 8.98 -7.60
CA TRP A 211 -7.46 9.19 -6.78
C TRP A 211 -7.69 8.70 -5.35
N SER A 212 -8.82 9.08 -4.76
CA SER A 212 -9.20 8.64 -3.41
C SER A 212 -9.43 7.13 -3.37
N LEU A 213 -10.26 6.56 -4.26
CA LEU A 213 -10.58 5.13 -4.24
C LEU A 213 -9.31 4.25 -4.37
N TRP A 214 -8.40 4.60 -5.27
CA TRP A 214 -7.16 3.84 -5.47
C TRP A 214 -6.27 3.86 -4.23
N HIS A 215 -6.13 5.01 -3.56
CA HIS A 215 -5.36 5.08 -2.32
C HIS A 215 -6.05 4.35 -1.16
N GLN A 216 -7.39 4.37 -1.09
CA GLN A 216 -8.13 3.61 -0.10
C GLN A 216 -7.93 2.10 -0.27
N THR A 217 -8.05 1.59 -1.49
CA THR A 217 -7.79 0.18 -1.77
C THR A 217 -6.33 -0.19 -1.47
N THR A 218 -5.39 0.71 -1.80
CA THR A 218 -3.97 0.50 -1.53
C THR A 218 -3.71 0.45 -0.03
N LEU A 219 -4.32 1.35 0.75
CA LEU A 219 -4.14 1.36 2.20
C LEU A 219 -4.71 0.11 2.87
N VAL A 220 -5.87 -0.39 2.41
CA VAL A 220 -6.43 -1.68 2.87
C VAL A 220 -5.47 -2.83 2.56
N GLU A 221 -4.95 -2.89 1.34
CA GLU A 221 -3.95 -3.89 0.93
C GLU A 221 -2.69 -3.83 1.81
N ARG A 222 -2.13 -2.64 2.04
CA ARG A 222 -0.95 -2.46 2.90
C ARG A 222 -1.23 -2.84 4.34
N ALA A 223 -2.41 -2.49 4.87
CA ALA A 223 -2.83 -2.93 6.18
C ALA A 223 -2.85 -4.45 6.29
N PHE A 224 -3.41 -5.15 5.30
CA PHE A 224 -3.41 -6.61 5.26
C PHE A 224 -2.00 -7.18 5.15
N ARG A 225 -1.17 -6.65 4.26
CA ARG A 225 0.22 -7.08 4.08
C ARG A 225 1.01 -7.00 5.38
N ARG A 226 0.83 -5.94 6.17
CA ARG A 226 1.60 -5.70 7.39
C ARG A 226 1.07 -6.41 8.63
N THR A 227 -0.20 -6.82 8.64
CA THR A 227 -0.85 -7.35 9.85
C THR A 227 -1.31 -8.80 9.73
N LEU A 228 -1.47 -9.32 8.51
CA LEU A 228 -1.76 -10.74 8.30
C LEU A 228 -0.50 -11.61 8.28
N ILE A 229 0.57 -11.09 7.71
CA ILE A 229 1.85 -11.78 7.66
C ILE A 229 2.49 -11.61 9.04
N THR A 230 2.34 -12.63 9.89
CA THR A 230 3.03 -12.67 11.17
C THR A 230 4.53 -12.68 10.90
N PRO A 231 5.31 -11.72 11.41
CA PRO A 231 6.76 -11.80 11.27
C PRO A 231 7.24 -13.04 12.02
N VAL A 232 7.93 -13.94 11.32
CA VAL A 232 8.62 -15.07 11.97
C VAL A 232 9.86 -14.48 12.63
N PHE A 233 9.78 -14.17 13.92
CA PHE A 233 10.96 -13.84 14.69
C PHE A 233 11.73 -15.13 14.96
N PRO A 234 13.03 -15.20 14.61
CA PRO A 234 13.90 -16.22 15.15
C PRO A 234 14.23 -15.84 16.60
N ASP A 235 13.25 -15.93 17.50
CA ASP A 235 13.54 -15.92 18.92
C ASP A 235 13.78 -17.35 19.38
N GLY A 236 15.02 -17.59 19.82
CA GLY A 236 15.37 -18.78 20.55
C GLY A 236 14.49 -18.91 21.79
N GLY A 237 13.85 -20.07 21.96
CA GLY A 237 13.25 -20.47 23.23
C GLY A 237 11.73 -20.57 23.24
N SER A 238 11.26 -21.78 22.94
CA SER A 238 9.93 -22.34 23.23
C SER A 238 8.79 -21.97 22.28
N GLY A 239 8.33 -23.00 21.57
CA GLY A 239 7.20 -22.96 20.66
C GLY A 239 7.38 -23.91 19.49
N ARG A 240 7.70 -25.18 19.76
CA ARG A 240 7.65 -26.25 18.75
C ARG A 240 6.23 -26.28 18.16
N ALA A 241 6.07 -25.70 16.97
CA ALA A 241 5.06 -26.18 16.04
C ALA A 241 5.52 -27.57 15.62
N SER A 242 5.03 -28.61 16.31
CA SER A 242 5.18 -29.99 15.85
C SER A 242 4.47 -30.11 14.51
N ALA A 243 5.26 -30.13 13.44
CA ALA A 243 4.93 -30.90 12.27
C ALA A 243 5.03 -32.37 12.66
N ASP A 244 3.88 -33.03 12.83
CA ASP A 244 3.78 -34.46 12.61
C ASP A 244 2.38 -34.79 12.09
N GLY A 245 2.37 -35.52 10.98
CA GLY A 245 1.17 -35.94 10.29
C GLY A 245 0.43 -37.08 11.00
N SER A 246 -0.78 -37.30 10.52
CA SER A 246 -1.73 -38.38 10.85
C SER A 246 -2.61 -38.17 12.09
N ALA A 247 -3.86 -37.80 11.85
CA ALA A 247 -5.02 -38.37 12.55
C ALA A 247 -6.29 -38.13 11.73
N THR A 248 -7.06 -39.20 11.59
CA THR A 248 -8.35 -39.39 10.92
C THR A 248 -9.48 -38.47 11.41
N PRO A 249 -10.58 -38.32 10.63
CA PRO A 249 -11.71 -37.49 11.04
C PRO A 249 -12.58 -38.27 12.02
N SER A 250 -12.80 -37.72 13.21
CA SER A 250 -13.89 -38.14 14.09
C SER A 250 -14.74 -36.93 14.42
N ALA A 251 -15.96 -36.94 13.90
CA ALA A 251 -17.02 -36.03 14.27
C ALA A 251 -17.44 -36.29 15.71
N SER A 252 -17.51 -35.25 16.54
CA SER A 252 -18.45 -35.19 17.67
C SER A 252 -18.47 -33.80 18.31
N GLY A 253 -19.68 -33.24 18.42
CA GLY A 253 -20.13 -32.56 19.63
C GLY A 253 -19.75 -31.09 19.79
N ALA A 254 -20.64 -30.22 19.31
CA ALA A 254 -20.82 -28.90 19.90
C ALA A 254 -21.11 -29.02 21.41
N THR A 255 -20.30 -28.35 22.24
CA THR A 255 -20.76 -27.86 23.55
C THR A 255 -20.12 -26.51 23.84
N SER A 256 -20.99 -25.56 24.11
CA SER A 256 -20.77 -24.24 24.68
C SER A 256 -20.03 -24.33 26.02
N GLY A 257 -18.95 -23.57 26.18
CA GLY A 257 -18.28 -23.37 27.46
C GLY A 257 -17.12 -22.39 27.28
N GLY A 258 -17.20 -21.23 27.93
CA GLY A 258 -16.23 -20.14 27.82
C GLY A 258 -14.80 -20.62 28.06
N GLY A 259 -13.99 -20.52 27.01
CA GLY A 259 -12.55 -20.71 27.03
C GLY A 259 -11.93 -19.61 26.19
N THR A 260 -11.03 -18.85 26.80
CA THR A 260 -10.24 -17.75 26.23
C THR A 260 -9.76 -18.09 24.82
N GLY A 261 -10.51 -17.63 23.82
CA GLY A 261 -10.15 -17.78 22.42
C GLY A 261 -8.82 -17.11 22.18
N GLN A 262 -7.94 -17.76 21.41
CA GLN A 262 -6.76 -17.06 20.91
C GLN A 262 -7.21 -15.72 20.34
N PRO A 263 -6.54 -14.60 20.69
CA PRO A 263 -6.88 -13.32 20.10
C PRO A 263 -6.74 -13.48 18.58
N GLY A 264 -7.87 -13.34 17.88
CA GLY A 264 -7.88 -13.39 16.42
C GLY A 264 -6.89 -12.37 15.85
N LYS A 265 -6.44 -12.59 14.61
CA LYS A 265 -5.52 -11.65 13.95
C LYS A 265 -6.11 -10.22 14.02
N PRO A 266 -5.33 -9.19 14.38
CA PRO A 266 -5.84 -7.82 14.55
C PRO A 266 -6.67 -7.25 13.39
N CYS A 267 -6.41 -7.70 12.16
CA CYS A 267 -7.14 -7.28 10.97
C CYS A 267 -8.42 -8.08 10.66
N ALA A 268 -8.73 -9.14 11.41
CA ALA A 268 -9.88 -10.00 11.15
C ALA A 268 -11.21 -9.21 11.19
N ALA A 269 -11.36 -8.29 12.14
CA ALA A 269 -12.53 -7.42 12.25
C ALA A 269 -12.73 -6.50 11.02
N HIS A 270 -11.67 -6.29 10.24
CA HIS A 270 -11.72 -5.45 9.04
C HIS A 270 -12.03 -6.22 7.75
N MET A 271 -11.95 -7.55 7.79
CA MET A 271 -12.14 -8.39 6.61
C MET A 271 -13.60 -8.53 6.21
N SER A 272 -14.50 -8.62 7.18
CA SER A 272 -15.94 -8.84 6.95
C SER A 272 -16.59 -7.73 6.11
N TRP A 273 -16.18 -6.47 6.32
CA TRP A 273 -16.70 -5.35 5.53
C TRP A 273 -15.88 -5.05 4.28
N SER A 274 -14.56 -5.29 4.29
CA SER A 274 -13.69 -4.88 3.18
C SER A 274 -13.62 -5.89 2.05
N LEU A 275 -13.54 -7.19 2.34
CA LEU A 275 -13.40 -8.23 1.32
C LEU A 275 -14.58 -8.27 0.33
N PRO A 276 -15.86 -8.16 0.76
CA PRO A 276 -16.97 -8.09 -0.19
C PRO A 276 -16.87 -6.89 -1.13
N VAL A 277 -16.41 -5.75 -0.65
CA VAL A 277 -16.23 -4.53 -1.45
C VAL A 277 -15.07 -4.69 -2.44
N LEU A 278 -13.94 -5.26 -2.01
CA LEU A 278 -12.80 -5.54 -2.88
C LEU A 278 -13.16 -6.55 -3.98
N ALA A 279 -13.91 -7.60 -3.64
CA ALA A 279 -14.41 -8.54 -4.63
C ALA A 279 -15.41 -7.89 -5.60
N GLN A 280 -16.26 -6.98 -5.13
CA GLN A 280 -17.18 -6.21 -5.98
C GLN A 280 -16.42 -5.28 -6.94
N LEU A 281 -15.37 -4.59 -6.46
CA LEU A 281 -14.52 -3.76 -7.30
C LEU A 281 -13.83 -4.59 -8.39
N LEU A 282 -13.28 -5.75 -8.01
CA LEU A 282 -12.62 -6.66 -8.95
C LEU A 282 -13.61 -7.20 -9.98
N PHE A 283 -14.82 -7.60 -9.55
CA PHE A 283 -15.92 -7.97 -10.45
C PHE A 283 -16.24 -6.86 -11.45
N CYS A 284 -16.40 -5.62 -10.97
CA CYS A 284 -16.67 -4.48 -11.84
C CYS A 284 -15.55 -4.28 -12.87
N VAL A 285 -14.29 -4.35 -12.43
CA VAL A 285 -13.12 -4.24 -13.31
C VAL A 285 -13.10 -5.35 -14.36
N HIS A 286 -13.28 -6.61 -13.98
CA HIS A 286 -13.34 -7.73 -14.94
C HIS A 286 -14.48 -7.57 -15.93
N GLY A 287 -15.64 -7.07 -15.48
CA GLY A 287 -16.79 -6.79 -16.35
C GLY A 287 -16.53 -5.77 -17.46
N LEU A 288 -15.43 -5.00 -17.41
CA LEU A 288 -15.04 -4.11 -18.52
C LEU A 288 -14.70 -4.86 -19.80
N TRP A 289 -14.26 -6.12 -19.69
CA TRP A 289 -13.97 -7.00 -20.82
C TRP A 289 -15.21 -7.77 -21.32
N ALA A 290 -16.38 -7.61 -20.67
CA ALA A 290 -17.59 -8.27 -21.15
C ALA A 290 -18.00 -7.70 -22.52
N PRO A 291 -18.34 -8.53 -23.54
CA PRO A 291 -18.57 -8.07 -24.91
C PRO A 291 -19.56 -6.89 -25.01
N GLY A 292 -20.70 -6.99 -24.33
CA GLY A 292 -21.74 -5.96 -24.37
C GLY A 292 -21.35 -4.64 -23.70
N LEU A 293 -20.33 -4.61 -22.83
CA LEU A 293 -19.82 -3.36 -22.28
C LEU A 293 -18.64 -2.83 -23.09
N GLN A 294 -17.76 -3.72 -23.55
CA GLN A 294 -16.59 -3.38 -24.36
C GLN A 294 -16.99 -2.60 -25.63
N GLU A 295 -18.07 -3.02 -26.30
CA GLU A 295 -18.64 -2.34 -27.46
C GLU A 295 -19.13 -0.91 -27.14
N ASN A 296 -19.47 -0.64 -25.87
CA ASN A 296 -20.04 0.61 -25.41
C ASN A 296 -19.04 1.53 -24.68
N LEU A 297 -17.77 1.12 -24.51
CA LEU A 297 -16.76 1.95 -23.84
C LEU A 297 -16.36 3.19 -24.65
N GLY A 298 -16.55 3.16 -25.97
CA GLY A 298 -16.17 4.27 -26.85
C GLY A 298 -14.71 4.70 -26.64
N PRO A 299 -14.42 5.99 -26.37
CA PRO A 299 -13.07 6.47 -26.11
C PRO A 299 -12.37 5.85 -24.88
N LEU A 300 -13.12 5.23 -23.97
CA LEU A 300 -12.55 4.58 -22.77
C LEU A 300 -11.96 3.19 -23.06
N SER A 301 -12.09 2.67 -24.29
CA SER A 301 -11.48 1.39 -24.68
C SER A 301 -9.97 1.33 -24.44
N VAL A 302 -9.30 2.49 -24.48
CA VAL A 302 -7.87 2.65 -24.15
C VAL A 302 -7.51 2.13 -22.75
N ALA A 303 -8.47 2.08 -21.82
CA ALA A 303 -8.28 1.53 -20.48
C ALA A 303 -7.99 0.03 -20.47
N LEU A 304 -8.42 -0.69 -21.51
CA LEU A 304 -8.23 -2.13 -21.66
C LEU A 304 -6.96 -2.49 -22.45
N GLU A 305 -6.30 -1.50 -23.05
CA GLU A 305 -5.09 -1.73 -23.81
C GLU A 305 -3.88 -1.92 -22.89
N MET A 306 -2.91 -2.72 -23.37
CA MET A 306 -1.61 -2.85 -22.72
C MET A 306 -0.84 -1.52 -22.73
N ASP A 307 -0.25 -1.20 -21.58
CA ASP A 307 0.56 0.01 -21.37
C ASP A 307 1.75 0.08 -22.35
N PRO A 308 2.13 1.26 -22.88
CA PRO A 308 3.25 1.40 -23.80
C PRO A 308 4.58 0.88 -23.24
N ALA A 309 4.89 1.10 -21.97
CA ALA A 309 6.13 0.60 -21.37
C ALA A 309 6.10 -0.92 -21.18
N GLU A 310 4.94 -1.49 -20.87
CA GLU A 310 4.76 -2.94 -20.81
C GLU A 310 4.88 -3.58 -22.20
N ARG A 311 4.31 -2.95 -23.22
CA ARG A 311 4.44 -3.36 -24.62
C ARG A 311 5.90 -3.32 -25.07
N ALA A 312 6.61 -2.24 -24.76
CA ALA A 312 8.03 -2.09 -25.05
C ALA A 312 8.85 -3.23 -24.44
N LEU A 313 8.61 -3.53 -23.15
CA LEU A 313 9.25 -4.65 -22.47
C LEU A 313 9.01 -6.00 -23.16
N ARG A 314 7.77 -6.27 -23.61
CA ARG A 314 7.43 -7.50 -24.34
C ARG A 314 8.05 -7.57 -25.74
N LEU A 315 8.29 -6.43 -26.37
CA LEU A 315 8.91 -6.31 -27.69
C LEU A 315 10.44 -6.26 -27.63
N GLY A 316 11.04 -6.24 -26.43
CA GLY A 316 12.48 -6.10 -26.24
C GLY A 316 13.02 -4.68 -26.48
N GLU A 317 12.13 -3.68 -26.46
CA GLU A 317 12.46 -2.26 -26.52
C GLU A 317 12.81 -1.72 -25.11
N ASP A 318 13.49 -0.58 -25.03
CA ASP A 318 13.79 0.06 -23.75
C ASP A 318 12.54 0.77 -23.18
N PRO A 319 11.95 0.27 -22.07
CA PRO A 319 10.74 0.84 -21.51
C PRO A 319 10.96 2.25 -20.93
N GLU A 320 12.17 2.61 -20.51
CA GLU A 320 12.46 3.92 -19.95
C GLU A 320 12.44 5.00 -21.05
N VAL A 321 12.94 4.68 -22.24
CA VAL A 321 12.84 5.57 -23.42
C VAL A 321 11.38 5.82 -23.80
N VAL A 322 10.50 4.82 -23.66
CA VAL A 322 9.07 4.97 -23.92
C VAL A 322 8.38 5.81 -22.85
N LYS A 323 8.72 5.59 -21.57
CA LYS A 323 8.21 6.40 -20.45
C LYS A 323 8.63 7.87 -20.52
N ASP A 324 9.83 8.16 -21.02
CA ASP A 324 10.31 9.54 -21.19
C ASP A 324 9.63 10.28 -22.35
N ARG A 325 9.11 9.53 -23.32
CA ARG A 325 8.36 10.08 -24.47
C ARG A 325 6.89 10.35 -24.15
N ASP A 326 6.30 9.60 -23.24
CA ASP A 326 4.91 9.81 -22.83
C ASP A 326 4.84 10.80 -21.66
N ASN A 327 3.77 11.59 -21.60
CA ASN A 327 3.55 12.46 -20.45
C ASN A 327 3.37 11.60 -19.19
N PRO A 328 3.88 12.03 -18.02
CA PRO A 328 3.68 11.30 -16.77
C PRO A 328 2.19 11.03 -16.57
N ARG A 329 1.85 9.75 -16.47
CA ARG A 329 0.49 9.27 -16.26
C ARG A 329 0.29 8.91 -14.81
N CYS A 330 -0.91 9.14 -14.30
CA CYS A 330 -1.27 8.75 -12.95
C CYS A 330 -2.76 8.49 -12.84
N VAL A 331 -3.17 7.78 -11.79
CA VAL A 331 -4.58 7.48 -11.52
C VAL A 331 -5.47 8.73 -11.43
N GLY A 332 -4.91 9.85 -10.95
CA GLY A 332 -5.58 11.15 -10.84
C GLY A 332 -5.48 12.04 -12.09
N GLY A 333 -4.91 11.53 -13.19
CA GLY A 333 -4.75 12.24 -14.44
C GLY A 333 -6.07 12.43 -15.19
N GLY A 334 -6.10 13.40 -16.12
CA GLY A 334 -7.29 13.79 -16.87
C GLY A 334 -7.34 13.29 -18.32
N ALA A 335 -6.30 12.61 -18.79
CA ALA A 335 -6.29 12.04 -20.14
C ALA A 335 -7.00 10.69 -20.16
N LEU A 336 -7.56 10.31 -21.30
CA LEU A 336 -8.22 9.00 -21.45
C LEU A 336 -7.30 7.82 -21.10
N ALA A 337 -6.02 7.91 -21.47
CA ALA A 337 -5.02 6.89 -21.15
C ALA A 337 -4.79 6.72 -19.64
N ASP A 338 -5.12 7.70 -18.81
CA ASP A 338 -5.00 7.59 -17.34
C ASP A 338 -6.01 6.58 -16.75
N ALA A 339 -7.10 6.29 -17.48
CA ALA A 339 -8.08 5.27 -17.09
C ALA A 339 -7.43 3.88 -16.97
N ARG A 340 -6.44 3.58 -17.82
CA ARG A 340 -5.67 2.32 -17.77
C ARG A 340 -4.99 2.13 -16.43
N TYR A 341 -4.34 3.18 -15.91
CA TYR A 341 -3.63 3.11 -14.64
C TYR A 341 -4.58 2.91 -13.46
N PHE A 342 -5.76 3.52 -13.53
CA PHE A 342 -6.81 3.31 -12.53
C PHE A 342 -7.34 1.87 -12.55
N VAL A 343 -7.74 1.37 -13.72
CA VAL A 343 -8.27 0.01 -13.89
C VAL A 343 -7.23 -1.04 -13.47
N ARG A 344 -5.99 -0.89 -13.95
CA ARG A 344 -4.85 -1.74 -13.57
C ARG A 344 -4.60 -1.68 -12.07
N GLY A 345 -4.51 -0.47 -11.51
CA GLY A 345 -4.24 -0.26 -10.08
C GLY A 345 -5.30 -0.92 -9.21
N LEU A 346 -6.59 -0.74 -9.53
CA LEU A 346 -7.67 -1.40 -8.80
C LEU A 346 -7.58 -2.93 -8.89
N ARG A 347 -7.35 -3.47 -10.10
CA ARG A 347 -7.21 -4.92 -10.31
C ARG A 347 -6.08 -5.48 -9.45
N GLU A 348 -4.88 -4.95 -9.60
CA GLU A 348 -3.68 -5.45 -8.90
C GLU A 348 -3.85 -5.34 -7.37
N THR A 349 -4.31 -4.20 -6.87
CA THR A 349 -4.47 -3.97 -5.43
C THR A 349 -5.58 -4.83 -4.82
N CYS A 350 -6.73 -4.97 -5.48
CA CYS A 350 -7.82 -5.82 -4.99
C CYS A 350 -7.41 -7.29 -5.00
N THR A 351 -6.82 -7.79 -6.08
CA THR A 351 -6.32 -9.16 -6.17
C THR A 351 -5.27 -9.44 -5.10
N MET A 352 -4.36 -8.50 -4.84
CA MET A 352 -3.34 -8.64 -3.80
C MET A 352 -3.95 -8.68 -2.38
N ALA A 353 -4.91 -7.81 -2.08
CA ALA A 353 -5.58 -7.82 -0.78
C ALA A 353 -6.35 -9.13 -0.55
N LEU A 354 -7.07 -9.61 -1.58
CA LEU A 354 -7.79 -10.88 -1.55
C LEU A 354 -6.84 -12.07 -1.41
N SER A 355 -5.71 -12.08 -2.12
CA SER A 355 -4.72 -13.16 -2.03
C SER A 355 -4.03 -13.21 -0.67
N LEU A 356 -3.70 -12.05 -0.09
CA LEU A 356 -3.18 -11.96 1.27
C LEU A 356 -4.18 -12.52 2.30
N ALA A 357 -5.46 -12.18 2.16
CA ALA A 357 -6.50 -12.76 3.00
C ALA A 357 -6.57 -14.28 2.82
N ALA A 358 -6.58 -14.78 1.58
CA ALA A 358 -6.65 -16.20 1.27
C ALA A 358 -5.48 -16.98 1.89
N ALA A 359 -4.26 -16.46 1.75
CA ALA A 359 -3.06 -17.11 2.23
C ALA A 359 -2.88 -17.03 3.75
N HIS A 360 -3.41 -15.98 4.41
CA HIS A 360 -2.98 -15.65 5.77
C HIS A 360 -4.10 -15.39 6.78
N ALA A 361 -5.37 -15.26 6.40
CA ALA A 361 -6.44 -15.00 7.37
C ALA A 361 -6.71 -16.18 8.33
N GLY A 362 -6.36 -17.40 7.90
CA GLY A 362 -6.65 -18.64 8.64
C GLY A 362 -8.06 -19.18 8.38
N GLY A 363 -8.33 -20.40 8.84
CA GLY A 363 -9.55 -21.15 8.48
C GLY A 363 -10.86 -20.54 9.00
N ALA A 364 -10.83 -19.77 10.09
CA ALA A 364 -12.04 -19.19 10.70
C ALA A 364 -12.72 -18.16 9.78
N LEU A 365 -11.96 -17.41 8.98
CA LEU A 365 -12.52 -16.46 8.01
C LEU A 365 -13.27 -17.21 6.89
N TRP A 366 -12.71 -18.32 6.43
CA TRP A 366 -13.24 -19.10 5.30
C TRP A 366 -14.38 -20.03 5.68
N ALA A 367 -14.58 -20.26 6.98
CA ALA A 367 -15.75 -20.96 7.51
C ALA A 367 -17.01 -20.07 7.56
N ASP A 368 -16.88 -18.76 7.33
CA ASP A 368 -18.01 -17.84 7.26
C ASP A 368 -18.78 -18.02 5.94
N ALA A 369 -19.96 -18.62 6.04
CA ALA A 369 -20.84 -18.91 4.90
C ALA A 369 -21.37 -17.64 4.23
N GLU A 370 -21.60 -16.55 4.98
CA GLU A 370 -22.08 -15.29 4.42
C GLU A 370 -20.97 -14.62 3.60
N LEU A 371 -19.75 -14.64 4.13
CA LEU A 371 -18.59 -14.14 3.41
C LEU A 371 -18.32 -14.96 2.15
N ALA A 372 -18.35 -16.30 2.24
CA ALA A 372 -18.17 -17.17 1.08
C ALA A 372 -19.25 -16.90 0.00
N ALA A 373 -20.51 -16.77 0.39
CA ALA A 373 -21.62 -16.45 -0.51
C ALA A 373 -21.47 -15.06 -1.15
N ALA A 374 -20.84 -14.10 -0.46
CA ALA A 374 -20.56 -12.78 -1.01
C ALA A 374 -19.37 -12.79 -1.99
N LEU A 375 -18.32 -13.56 -1.73
CA LEU A 375 -17.08 -13.54 -2.51
C LEU A 375 -17.15 -14.37 -3.78
N VAL A 376 -17.57 -15.64 -3.67
CA VAL A 376 -17.45 -16.62 -4.77
C VAL A 376 -18.13 -16.16 -6.07
N PRO A 377 -19.40 -15.69 -6.06
CA PRO A 377 -20.04 -15.27 -7.31
C PRO A 377 -19.33 -14.09 -7.98
N ARG A 378 -18.75 -13.17 -7.19
CA ARG A 378 -18.07 -11.97 -7.70
C ARG A 378 -16.70 -12.31 -8.28
N LEU A 379 -15.94 -13.18 -7.62
CA LEU A 379 -14.59 -13.56 -8.05
C LEU A 379 -14.61 -14.47 -9.28
N CYS A 380 -15.63 -15.32 -9.41
CA CYS A 380 -15.77 -16.22 -10.56
C CYS A 380 -16.46 -15.56 -11.76
N ALA A 381 -17.20 -14.47 -11.58
CA ALA A 381 -17.92 -13.85 -12.68
C ALA A 381 -16.98 -13.05 -13.60
N GLY A 382 -17.22 -13.18 -14.91
CA GLY A 382 -16.49 -12.45 -15.95
C GLY A 382 -15.06 -12.94 -16.19
N ILE A 383 -14.60 -14.00 -15.51
CA ILE A 383 -13.24 -14.53 -15.66
C ILE A 383 -12.97 -15.01 -17.10
N ASP A 384 -14.00 -15.54 -17.77
CA ASP A 384 -13.92 -16.02 -19.16
C ASP A 384 -13.70 -14.89 -20.18
N HIS A 385 -13.88 -13.63 -19.76
CA HIS A 385 -13.72 -12.46 -20.61
C HIS A 385 -12.40 -11.73 -20.38
N VAL A 386 -11.72 -12.00 -19.27
CA VAL A 386 -10.45 -11.33 -18.94
C VAL A 386 -9.36 -11.80 -19.91
N ASP A 387 -8.62 -10.85 -20.49
CA ASP A 387 -7.47 -11.15 -21.35
C ASP A 387 -6.46 -12.04 -20.61
N ALA A 388 -5.92 -13.06 -21.26
CA ALA A 388 -4.93 -13.98 -20.68
C ALA A 388 -3.65 -13.28 -20.15
N ALA A 389 -3.40 -12.03 -20.57
CA ALA A 389 -2.35 -11.16 -20.05
C ALA A 389 -2.65 -10.58 -18.65
N HIS A 390 -3.84 -10.78 -18.10
CA HIS A 390 -4.35 -10.21 -16.84
C HIS A 390 -4.82 -11.31 -15.89
#